data_AF-A0A433C1Q5-F1
#
_entry.id   AF-A0A433C1Q5-F1
#
_cell.length_a   1.000
_cell.length_b   1.000
_cell.length_c   1.000
_cell.angle_alpha   90.00
_cell.angle_beta   90.00
_cell.angle_gamma   90.00
#
_symmetry.space_group_name_H-M   'P 1'
#
loop_
_entity.id
_entity.type
_entity.pdbx_description
1 polymer ?
#
loop_
_entity_poly.entity_id
_entity_poly.type
_entity_poly.pdbx_seq_one_letter_code
_entity_poly.pdbx_strand_id
1 'polypeptide(L)'
;MIEDKGHDSEAIFTMEPVEALIAMARLIVTKQRFLADAARAYTALSPQVRQTPEGAALRAHLDALGQRTAEGFPSMVASLRVALEVYDTFGPGRVTVDAPDEAALWNNKHYVWTQELTVPPLNE
;
A
#
# COMPACT_ATOMS: atom_id res chain seq x y z
N MET A 1 34.30 -23.94 21.67
CA MET A 1 34.53 -23.05 20.53
C MET A 1 33.24 -23.03 19.74
N ILE A 2 32.37 -22.06 20.04
CA ILE A 2 31.11 -21.87 19.32
C ILE A 2 31.41 -20.71 18.39
N GLU A 3 31.71 -21.01 17.13
CA GLU A 3 31.77 -19.97 16.11
C GLU A 3 30.39 -19.81 15.50
N ASP A 4 29.87 -18.65 15.84
CA ASP A 4 28.70 -17.93 15.36
C ASP A 4 28.42 -18.14 13.86
N LYS A 5 27.25 -18.72 13.57
CA LYS A 5 26.67 -18.77 12.23
C LYS A 5 25.61 -17.67 12.15
N GLY A 6 26.02 -16.48 11.73
CA GLY A 6 25.10 -15.36 11.60
C GLY A 6 25.73 -14.14 10.93
N HIS A 7 26.37 -14.29 9.76
CA HIS A 7 26.48 -13.13 8.87
C HIS A 7 25.16 -13.01 8.12
N ASP A 8 24.23 -12.31 8.76
CA ASP A 8 23.12 -11.63 8.11
C ASP A 8 23.63 -11.02 6.80
N SER A 9 22.92 -11.24 5.70
CA SER A 9 23.12 -10.42 4.52
C SER A 9 23.03 -8.96 4.95
N GLU A 10 24.10 -8.18 4.76
CA GLU A 10 24.09 -6.73 4.95
C GLU A 10 22.80 -6.19 4.35
N ALA A 11 21.90 -5.71 5.21
CA ALA A 11 20.54 -5.38 4.81
C ALA A 11 20.54 -4.04 4.08
N ILE A 12 21.15 -3.95 2.90
CA ILE A 12 21.26 -2.73 2.10
C ILE A 12 19.84 -2.20 1.80
N PHE A 13 19.61 -0.92 2.05
CA PHE A 13 18.42 -0.22 1.60
C PHE A 13 18.72 0.51 0.29
N THR A 14 17.85 0.40 -0.71
CA THR A 14 17.97 1.15 -1.96
C THR A 14 16.61 1.62 -2.43
N MET A 15 16.52 2.87 -2.88
CA MET A 15 15.28 3.45 -3.38
C MET A 15 15.54 4.55 -4.41
N GLU A 16 14.68 4.60 -5.43
CA GLU A 16 14.51 5.74 -6.34
C GLU A 16 13.25 6.51 -5.88
N PRO A 17 13.37 7.54 -5.03
CA PRO A 17 12.21 8.08 -4.31
C PRO A 17 11.19 8.72 -5.24
N VAL A 18 11.64 9.45 -6.28
CA VAL A 18 10.72 10.07 -7.26
C VAL A 18 9.97 9.02 -8.07
N GLU A 19 10.64 7.96 -8.50
CA GLU A 19 9.98 6.87 -9.24
C GLU A 19 8.97 6.13 -8.37
N ALA A 20 9.34 5.84 -7.12
CA ALA A 20 8.45 5.21 -6.15
C ALA A 20 7.21 6.07 -5.86
N LEU A 21 7.36 7.38 -5.66
CA LEU A 21 6.25 8.32 -5.46
C LEU A 21 5.29 8.32 -6.65
N ILE A 22 5.82 8.44 -7.87
CA ILE A 22 5.01 8.46 -9.09
C ILE A 22 4.28 7.12 -9.28
N ALA A 23 4.99 6.00 -9.11
CA ALA A 23 4.41 4.67 -9.25
C ALA A 23 3.27 4.44 -8.25
N MET A 24 3.48 4.80 -6.99
CA MET A 24 2.47 4.65 -5.95
C MET A 24 1.27 5.59 -6.14
N ALA A 25 1.50 6.86 -6.52
CA ALA A 25 0.41 7.78 -6.82
C ALA A 25 -0.46 7.26 -7.99
N ARG A 26 0.17 6.75 -9.06
CA ARG A 26 -0.53 6.13 -10.19
C ARG A 26 -1.31 4.89 -9.76
N LEU A 27 -0.74 4.04 -8.92
CA LEU A 27 -1.41 2.84 -8.42
C LEU A 27 -2.68 3.20 -7.65
N ILE A 28 -2.60 4.15 -6.72
CA ILE A 28 -3.73 4.59 -5.90
C ILE A 28 -4.85 5.17 -6.77
N VAL A 29 -4.50 6.10 -7.67
CA VAL A 29 -5.46 6.70 -8.60
C VAL A 29 -6.13 5.65 -9.48
N THR A 30 -5.35 4.69 -10.00
CA THR A 30 -5.86 3.61 -10.86
C THR A 30 -6.84 2.72 -10.10
N LYS A 31 -6.51 2.28 -8.88
CA LYS A 31 -7.40 1.47 -8.05
C LYS A 31 -8.68 2.22 -7.72
N GLN A 32 -8.58 3.49 -7.31
CA GLN A 32 -9.76 4.29 -6.98
C GLN A 32 -10.67 4.52 -8.20
N ARG A 33 -10.07 4.77 -9.38
CA ARG A 33 -10.81 4.92 -10.62
C ARG A 33 -11.54 3.63 -11.00
N PHE A 34 -10.87 2.49 -10.90
CA PHE A 34 -11.46 1.18 -11.17
C PHE A 34 -12.69 0.92 -10.29
N LEU A 35 -12.59 1.16 -8.97
CA LEU A 35 -13.73 1.03 -8.05
C LEU A 35 -14.90 1.95 -8.44
N ALA A 36 -14.59 3.22 -8.75
CA ALA A 36 -15.61 4.19 -9.13
C ALA A 36 -16.29 3.83 -10.46
N ASP A 37 -15.53 3.35 -11.45
CA ASP A 37 -16.05 2.90 -12.73
C ASP A 37 -16.92 1.65 -12.56
N ALA A 38 -16.49 0.69 -11.74
CA ALA A 38 -17.26 -0.53 -11.45
C ALA A 38 -18.59 -0.20 -10.73
N ALA A 39 -18.56 0.69 -9.74
CA ALA A 39 -19.77 1.15 -9.05
C ALA A 39 -20.73 1.87 -10.01
N ARG A 40 -20.22 2.77 -10.87
CA ARG A 40 -21.03 3.44 -11.91
C ARG A 40 -21.65 2.43 -12.86
N ALA A 41 -20.88 1.47 -13.36
CA ALA A 41 -21.36 0.43 -14.25
C ALA A 41 -22.50 -0.39 -13.61
N TYR A 42 -22.35 -0.76 -12.33
CA TYR A 42 -23.41 -1.43 -11.59
C TYR A 42 -24.67 -0.58 -11.46
N THR A 43 -24.54 0.71 -11.13
CA THR A 43 -25.70 1.61 -11.00
C THR A 43 -26.43 1.86 -12.32
N ALA A 44 -25.74 1.75 -13.45
CA ALA A 44 -26.32 1.89 -14.78
C ALA A 44 -27.14 0.66 -15.22
N LEU A 45 -27.02 -0.48 -14.52
CA LEU A 45 -27.85 -1.66 -14.79
C LEU A 45 -29.33 -1.36 -14.50
N SER A 46 -30.21 -1.94 -15.34
CA SER A 46 -31.64 -1.81 -15.13
C SER A 46 -32.05 -2.37 -13.76
N PRO A 47 -33.11 -1.83 -13.13
CA PRO A 47 -33.59 -2.33 -11.84
C PRO A 47 -33.90 -3.82 -11.85
N GLN A 48 -34.43 -4.33 -12.97
CA GLN A 48 -34.76 -5.76 -13.13
C GLN A 48 -33.51 -6.63 -13.04
N VAL A 49 -32.39 -6.21 -13.64
CA VAL A 49 -31.12 -6.94 -13.58
C VAL A 49 -30.51 -6.87 -12.18
N ARG A 50 -30.58 -5.73 -11.51
CA ARG A 50 -30.02 -5.58 -10.15
C ARG A 50 -30.75 -6.41 -9.09
N GLN A 51 -32.03 -6.71 -9.32
CA GLN A 51 -32.86 -7.50 -8.41
C GLN A 51 -32.74 -9.02 -8.62
N THR A 52 -32.02 -9.47 -9.65
CA THR A 52 -31.76 -10.92 -9.80
C THR A 52 -30.71 -11.41 -8.79
N PRO A 53 -30.64 -12.73 -8.52
CA PRO A 53 -29.57 -13.30 -7.71
C PRO A 53 -28.16 -12.93 -8.20
N GLU A 54 -27.96 -12.88 -9.52
CA GLU A 54 -26.68 -12.47 -10.13
C GLU A 54 -26.38 -11.00 -9.87
N GLY A 55 -27.38 -10.12 -9.95
CA GLY A 55 -27.26 -8.70 -9.61
C GLY A 55 -26.91 -8.48 -8.14
N ALA A 56 -27.46 -9.29 -7.23
CA ALA A 56 -27.11 -9.27 -5.82
C ALA A 56 -25.69 -9.80 -5.55
N ALA A 57 -25.29 -10.88 -6.21
CA ALA A 57 -23.95 -11.44 -6.11
C ALA A 57 -22.87 -10.48 -6.63
N LEU A 58 -23.13 -9.80 -7.75
CA LEU A 58 -22.25 -8.77 -8.29
C LEU A 58 -22.07 -7.62 -7.31
N ARG A 59 -23.16 -7.15 -6.68
CA ARG A 59 -23.07 -6.10 -5.64
C ARG A 59 -22.18 -6.54 -4.48
N ALA A 60 -22.42 -7.73 -3.93
CA ALA A 60 -21.62 -8.25 -2.82
C ALA A 60 -20.13 -8.37 -3.20
N HIS A 61 -19.83 -8.74 -4.44
CA HIS A 61 -18.46 -8.78 -4.94
C HIS A 61 -17.81 -7.39 -4.99
N LEU A 62 -18.54 -6.37 -5.46
CA LEU A 62 -18.07 -4.98 -5.49
C LEU A 62 -17.85 -4.42 -4.08
N ASP A 63 -18.78 -4.70 -3.16
CA ASP A 63 -18.65 -4.30 -1.75
C ASP A 63 -17.40 -4.95 -1.11
N ALA A 64 -17.19 -6.25 -1.32
CA ALA A 64 -16.02 -6.96 -0.82
C ALA A 64 -14.70 -6.43 -1.44
N LEU A 65 -14.73 -6.02 -2.70
CA LEU A 65 -13.58 -5.41 -3.36
C LEU A 65 -13.27 -4.01 -2.81
N GLY A 66 -14.30 -3.21 -2.53
CA GLY A 66 -14.19 -1.93 -1.84
C GLY A 66 -13.57 -2.10 -0.45
N GLN A 67 -14.07 -3.07 0.31
CA GLN A 67 -13.56 -3.39 1.65
C GLN A 67 -12.09 -3.80 1.63
N ARG A 68 -11.69 -4.75 0.77
CA ARG A 68 -10.27 -5.15 0.63
C ARG A 68 -9.36 -3.98 0.22
N THR A 69 -9.87 -3.06 -0.60
CA THR A 69 -9.10 -1.88 -1.01
C THR A 69 -8.93 -0.92 0.16
N ALA A 70 -9.97 -0.72 0.97
CA ALA A 70 -9.90 0.10 2.17
C ALA A 70 -8.94 -0.49 3.22
N GLU A 71 -9.00 -1.81 3.44
CA GLU A 71 -8.10 -2.53 4.35
C GLU A 71 -6.62 -2.42 3.93
N GLY A 72 -6.34 -2.45 2.63
CA GLY A 72 -4.99 -2.28 2.10
C GLY A 72 -4.52 -0.82 1.98
N PHE A 73 -5.41 0.15 2.20
CA PHE A 73 -5.11 1.56 1.99
C PHE A 73 -3.97 2.08 2.90
N PRO A 74 -3.94 1.79 4.21
CA PRO A 74 -2.84 2.20 5.09
C PRO A 74 -1.46 1.76 4.59
N SER A 75 -1.31 0.52 4.11
CA SER A 75 -0.03 0.04 3.57
C SER A 75 0.39 0.76 2.29
N MET A 76 -0.56 1.10 1.40
CA MET A 76 -0.25 1.90 0.22
C MET A 76 0.20 3.32 0.59
N VAL A 77 -0.44 3.94 1.58
CA VAL A 77 -0.04 5.26 2.09
C VAL A 77 1.30 5.19 2.83
N ALA A 78 1.56 4.12 3.58
CA ALA A 78 2.85 3.88 4.22
C ALA A 78 4.00 3.83 3.21
N SER A 79 3.79 3.16 2.07
CA SER A 79 4.77 3.11 0.98
C SER A 79 5.06 4.50 0.39
N LEU A 80 4.02 5.33 0.18
CA LEU A 80 4.18 6.73 -0.20
C LEU A 80 4.96 7.52 0.86
N ARG A 81 4.64 7.31 2.14
CA ARG A 81 5.30 7.99 3.26
C ARG A 81 6.79 7.69 3.31
N VAL A 82 7.19 6.42 3.13
CA VAL A 82 8.61 6.04 3.05
C VAL A 82 9.28 6.76 1.88
N ALA A 83 8.70 6.74 0.69
CA ALA A 83 9.30 7.38 -0.47
C ALA A 83 9.40 8.91 -0.32
N LEU A 84 8.41 9.56 0.31
CA LEU A 84 8.47 10.98 0.67
C LEU A 84 9.58 11.25 1.68
N GLU A 85 9.71 10.41 2.70
CA GLU A 85 10.75 10.60 3.73
C GLU A 85 12.16 10.41 3.17
N VAL A 86 12.35 9.46 2.24
CA VAL A 86 13.61 9.29 1.49
C VAL A 86 13.89 10.53 0.63
N TYR A 87 12.87 11.04 -0.09
CA TYR A 87 13.00 12.26 -0.87
C TYR A 87 13.40 13.46 -0.02
N ASP A 88 12.73 13.67 1.11
CA ASP A 88 12.97 14.80 2.01
C ASP A 88 14.36 14.70 2.68
N THR A 89 14.87 13.49 2.90
CA THR A 89 16.15 13.25 3.56
C THR A 89 17.34 13.31 2.61
N PHE A 90 17.24 12.67 1.44
CA PHE A 90 18.37 12.46 0.52
C PHE A 90 18.22 13.18 -0.82
N GLY A 91 17.06 13.77 -1.09
CA GLY A 91 16.73 14.41 -2.36
C GLY A 91 16.17 13.44 -3.41
N PRO A 92 16.08 13.89 -4.67
CA PRO A 92 15.34 13.19 -5.73
C PRO A 92 16.05 11.98 -6.34
N GLY A 93 17.37 11.86 -6.16
CA GLY A 93 18.18 10.85 -6.83
C GLY A 93 18.11 9.49 -6.15
N ARG A 94 18.69 8.48 -6.81
CA ARG A 94 18.88 7.16 -6.23
C ARG A 94 19.60 7.24 -4.89
N VAL A 95 19.04 6.54 -3.91
CA VAL A 95 19.63 6.40 -2.57
C VAL A 95 20.04 4.96 -2.36
N THR A 96 21.23 4.77 -1.79
CA THR A 96 21.67 3.50 -1.21
C THR A 96 22.21 3.79 0.19
N VAL A 97 21.70 3.06 1.19
CA VAL A 97 22.19 3.07 2.57
C VAL A 97 22.78 1.69 2.83
N ASP A 98 24.08 1.64 3.08
CA ASP A 98 24.88 0.42 3.23
C ASP A 98 25.25 0.12 4.69
N ALA A 99 25.30 1.14 5.55
CA ALA A 99 25.45 0.97 6.99
C ALA A 99 24.32 0.08 7.55
N PRO A 100 24.62 -1.13 8.08
CA PRO A 100 23.60 -2.14 8.37
C PRO A 100 22.50 -1.65 9.31
N ASP A 101 22.86 -0.93 10.37
CA ASP A 101 21.91 -0.41 11.36
C ASP A 101 20.98 0.65 10.74
N GLU A 102 21.53 1.56 9.92
CA GLU A 102 20.73 2.59 9.25
C GLU A 102 19.82 1.97 8.19
N ALA A 103 20.34 1.02 7.42
CA ALA A 103 19.61 0.36 6.37
C ALA A 103 18.47 -0.50 6.93
N ALA A 104 18.67 -1.16 8.08
CA ALA A 104 17.62 -1.84 8.83
C ALA A 104 16.52 -0.86 9.30
N LEU A 105 16.87 0.34 9.75
CA LEU A 105 15.88 1.36 10.10
C LEU A 105 15.00 1.73 8.89
N TRP A 106 15.62 1.98 7.72
CA TRP A 106 14.88 2.30 6.50
C TRP A 106 13.99 1.15 6.00
N ASN A 107 14.50 -0.08 6.01
CA ASN A 107 13.74 -1.27 5.63
C ASN A 107 12.50 -1.47 6.52
N ASN A 108 12.56 -1.07 7.79
CA ASN A 108 11.45 -1.23 8.73
C ASN A 108 10.39 -0.10 8.65
N LYS A 109 10.68 1.04 8.01
CA LYS A 109 9.76 2.19 8.00
C LYS A 109 8.39 1.87 7.42
N HIS A 110 8.30 1.02 6.37
CA HIS A 110 7.00 0.65 5.80
C HIS A 110 6.10 -0.01 6.85
N TYR A 111 6.65 -0.92 7.66
CA TYR A 111 5.91 -1.60 8.72
C TYR A 111 5.43 -0.61 9.78
N VAL A 112 6.33 0.25 10.27
CA VAL A 112 6.00 1.28 11.28
C VAL A 112 4.89 2.20 10.77
N TRP A 113 5.04 2.77 9.58
CA TRP A 113 4.03 3.65 9.01
C TRP A 113 2.71 2.93 8.73
N THR A 114 2.72 1.65 8.36
CA THR A 114 1.48 0.88 8.18
C THR A 114 0.72 0.77 9.50
N GLN A 115 1.41 0.50 10.61
CA GLN A 115 0.77 0.43 11.93
C GLN A 115 0.22 1.79 12.36
N GLU A 116 0.99 2.87 12.19
CA GLU A 116 0.54 4.21 12.58
C GLU A 116 -0.65 4.72 11.76
N LEU A 117 -0.73 4.35 10.48
CA LEU A 117 -1.80 4.78 9.58
C LEU A 117 -3.02 3.84 9.60
N THR A 118 -2.92 2.71 10.29
CA THR A 118 -4.05 1.80 10.49
C THR A 118 -4.88 2.30 11.66
N VAL A 119 -6.13 2.68 11.40
CA VAL A 119 -7.06 3.07 12.47
C VAL A 119 -7.33 1.86 13.36
N PRO A 120 -7.03 1.92 14.67
CA PRO A 120 -7.35 0.83 15.58
C PRO A 120 -8.87 0.71 15.75
N PRO A 121 -9.41 -0.49 15.99
CA PRO A 121 -10.81 -0.64 16.33
C PRO A 121 -11.11 0.18 17.60
N LEU A 122 -12.22 0.92 17.59
CA LEU A 122 -12.74 1.52 18.81
C LEU A 122 -13.23 0.36 19.69
N ASN A 123 -12.63 0.17 20.85
CA ASN A 123 -13.13 -0.79 21.82
C ASN A 123 -14.55 -0.37 22.25
N GLU A 124 -15.53 -1.25 22.05
CA GLU A 124 -16.89 -1.13 22.61
C GLU A 124 -16.92 -1.41 24.12
#